data_AF-A0A8T6WNZ9-F1
#
_entry.id   AF-A0A8T6WNZ9-F1
#
_cell.length_a   1.000
_cell.length_b   1.000
_cell.length_c   1.000
_cell.angle_alpha   90.00
_cell.angle_beta   90.00
_cell.angle_gamma   90.00
#
_symmetry.space_group_name_H-M   'P 1'
#
loop_
_entity.id
_entity.type
_entity.pdbx_description
1 polymer ?
#
loop_
_entity_poly.entity_id
_entity_poly.type
_entity_poly.pdbx_seq_one_letter_code
_entity_poly.pdbx_strand_id
1 'polypeptide(L)'
;MSKHESLPNAKVGQIIRLVETLDVLGGISDMEGLAIALEIKRSSLHNPLNAAELIGIVITNENVKLTEKGLEFLGSEKKSRKDIFYKLLIEIEPFTTLHRALEKKKNIEKATAINLVKSKVEAARSWKESTTEEMWGVIVNWAEYADLFKLDRKTNTLHISRDL
;
A
#
# COMPACT_ATOMS: atom_id res chain seq x y z
N MET A 1 3.77 14.35 -11.05
CA MET A 1 2.75 13.33 -11.39
C MET A 1 1.61 13.45 -10.39
N SER A 2 0.36 13.44 -10.85
CA SER A 2 -0.79 13.66 -9.97
C SER A 2 -1.02 12.43 -9.09
N LYS A 3 -1.39 12.64 -7.82
CA LYS A 3 -1.64 11.62 -6.79
C LYS A 3 -2.83 10.66 -7.09
N HIS A 4 -3.25 10.54 -8.35
CA HIS A 4 -4.45 9.80 -8.78
C HIS A 4 -4.19 8.72 -9.85
N GLU A 5 -2.94 8.48 -10.24
CA GLU A 5 -2.55 7.50 -11.27
C GLU A 5 -2.47 6.06 -10.72
N SER A 6 -3.62 5.48 -10.35
CA SER A 6 -3.77 4.07 -9.95
C SER A 6 -2.97 3.61 -8.71
N LEU A 7 -3.46 2.58 -8.01
CA LEU A 7 -2.68 1.95 -6.94
C LEU A 7 -1.50 1.19 -7.58
N PRO A 8 -0.25 1.35 -7.13
CA PRO A 8 0.87 0.60 -7.68
C PRO A 8 0.72 -0.90 -7.39
N ASN A 9 1.01 -1.74 -8.37
CA ASN A 9 0.91 -3.20 -8.23
C ASN A 9 2.12 -3.76 -7.47
N ALA A 10 2.15 -3.52 -6.17
CA ALA A 10 3.16 -4.03 -5.25
C ALA A 10 2.52 -4.46 -3.93
N LYS A 11 2.93 -5.60 -3.39
CA LYS A 11 2.53 -6.07 -2.07
C LYS A 11 3.33 -5.37 -0.97
N VAL A 12 2.78 -5.31 0.23
CA VAL A 12 3.43 -4.66 1.39
C VAL A 12 4.81 -5.22 1.71
N GLY A 13 5.02 -6.53 1.48
CA GLY A 13 6.33 -7.16 1.68
C GLY A 13 7.41 -6.61 0.73
N GLN A 14 7.03 -6.18 -0.48
CA GLN A 14 7.96 -5.54 -1.41
C GLN A 14 8.31 -4.12 -0.96
N ILE A 15 7.35 -3.41 -0.38
CA ILE A 15 7.54 -2.08 0.20
C ILE A 15 8.49 -2.15 1.39
N ILE A 16 8.24 -3.10 2.31
CA ILE A 16 9.08 -3.33 3.49
C ILE A 16 10.50 -3.70 3.06
N ARG A 17 10.65 -4.66 2.14
CA ARG A 17 11.97 -5.06 1.64
C ARG A 17 12.73 -3.88 1.01
N LEU A 18 12.06 -3.05 0.20
CA LEU A 18 12.67 -1.86 -0.40
C LEU A 18 13.18 -0.90 0.67
N VAL A 19 12.37 -0.63 1.69
CA VAL A 19 12.66 0.33 2.76
C VAL A 19 13.78 -0.19 3.67
N GLU A 20 13.78 -1.48 4.00
CA GLU A 20 14.86 -2.15 4.74
C GLU A 20 16.18 -2.15 3.96
N THR A 21 16.14 -2.40 2.65
CA THR A 21 17.35 -2.33 1.82
C THR A 21 17.88 -0.90 1.72
N LEU A 22 17.00 0.09 1.61
CA LEU A 22 17.43 1.50 1.57
C LEU A 22 18.07 1.94 2.88
N ASP A 23 17.59 1.44 4.02
CA ASP A 23 18.19 1.68 5.35
C ASP A 23 19.60 1.10 5.46
N VAL A 24 19.80 -0.14 4.98
CA VAL A 24 21.14 -0.76 4.91
C VAL A 24 22.12 0.06 4.06
N LEU A 25 21.62 0.77 3.04
CA LEU A 25 22.40 1.68 2.20
C LEU A 25 22.61 3.08 2.82
N GLY A 26 22.20 3.29 4.07
CA GLY A 26 22.32 4.59 4.76
C GLY A 26 21.14 5.53 4.54
N GLY A 27 19.98 5.00 4.14
CA GLY A 27 18.73 5.75 3.98
C GLY A 27 18.60 6.55 2.68
N ILE A 28 19.57 6.45 1.77
CA ILE A 28 19.60 7.11 0.47
C ILE A 28 20.31 6.26 -0.57
N SER A 29 19.76 6.16 -1.78
CA SER A 29 20.41 5.49 -2.91
C SER A 29 19.85 6.01 -4.22
N ASP A 30 20.63 5.90 -5.30
CA ASP A 30 20.07 6.03 -6.64
C ASP A 30 19.29 4.75 -7.03
N MET A 31 18.58 4.81 -8.16
CA MET A 31 17.78 3.68 -8.64
C MET A 31 18.63 2.45 -9.01
N GLU A 32 19.88 2.64 -9.41
CA GLU A 32 20.75 1.56 -9.86
C GLU A 32 21.33 0.79 -8.66
N GLY A 33 21.86 1.52 -7.69
CA GLY A 33 22.37 0.97 -6.43
C GLY A 33 21.28 0.24 -5.65
N LEU A 34 20.07 0.80 -5.59
CA LEU A 34 18.94 0.13 -4.95
C LEU A 34 18.53 -1.16 -5.68
N ALA A 35 18.54 -1.15 -7.02
CA ALA A 35 18.23 -2.35 -7.81
C ALA A 35 19.28 -3.46 -7.61
N ILE A 36 20.57 -3.09 -7.60
CA ILE A 36 21.68 -4.00 -7.31
C ILE A 36 21.52 -4.61 -5.93
N ALA A 37 21.27 -3.79 -4.90
CA ALA A 37 21.13 -4.26 -3.52
C ALA A 37 19.89 -5.17 -3.32
N LEU A 38 18.83 -4.97 -4.11
CA LEU A 38 17.64 -5.83 -4.10
C LEU A 38 17.77 -7.07 -5.00
N GLU A 39 18.84 -7.17 -5.79
CA GLU A 39 19.07 -8.23 -6.80
C GLU A 39 17.92 -8.33 -7.82
N ILE A 40 17.41 -7.18 -8.28
CA ILE A 40 16.33 -7.10 -9.26
C ILE A 40 16.70 -6.18 -10.42
N LYS A 41 15.94 -6.26 -11.51
CA LYS A 41 16.05 -5.28 -12.59
C LYS A 41 15.57 -3.92 -12.10
N ARG A 42 16.25 -2.84 -12.50
CA ARG A 42 15.84 -1.46 -12.21
C ARG A 42 14.37 -1.17 -12.56
N SER A 43 13.87 -1.69 -13.68
CA SER A 43 12.45 -1.53 -14.06
C SER A 43 11.47 -2.18 -13.09
N SER A 44 11.91 -3.19 -12.32
CA SER A 44 11.08 -3.86 -11.31
C SER A 44 10.93 -3.04 -10.02
N LEU A 45 11.69 -1.95 -9.86
CA LEU A 45 11.53 -1.02 -8.74
C LEU A 45 10.31 -0.13 -8.86
N HIS A 46 9.77 0.06 -10.06
CA HIS A 46 8.73 1.08 -10.30
C HIS A 46 7.51 0.89 -9.38
N ASN A 47 6.98 -0.34 -9.28
CA ASN A 47 5.80 -0.58 -8.44
C ASN A 47 6.10 -0.46 -6.93
N PRO A 48 7.12 -1.13 -6.36
CA PRO A 48 7.45 -0.99 -4.94
C PRO A 48 7.81 0.45 -4.55
N LEU A 49 8.53 1.17 -5.41
CA LEU A 49 8.94 2.55 -5.16
C LEU A 49 7.74 3.50 -5.18
N ASN A 50 6.91 3.43 -6.23
CA ASN A 50 5.69 4.24 -6.30
C ASN A 50 4.75 3.92 -5.13
N ALA A 51 4.69 2.67 -4.68
CA ALA A 51 3.91 2.28 -3.50
C ALA A 51 4.45 2.90 -2.21
N ALA A 52 5.76 2.82 -1.99
CA ALA A 52 6.42 3.40 -0.83
C ALA A 52 6.27 4.93 -0.81
N GLU A 53 6.36 5.58 -1.98
CA GLU A 53 6.19 7.03 -2.13
C GLU A 53 4.73 7.44 -1.92
N LEU A 54 3.77 6.67 -2.45
CA LEU A 54 2.33 6.89 -2.24
C LEU A 54 1.96 6.86 -0.75
N ILE A 55 2.55 5.93 0.01
CA ILE A 55 2.36 5.82 1.47
C ILE A 55 3.10 6.94 2.22
N GLY A 56 4.14 7.52 1.62
CA GLY A 56 4.93 8.63 2.17
C GLY A 56 6.10 8.19 3.07
N ILE A 57 6.57 6.95 2.94
CA ILE A 57 7.72 6.42 3.68
C ILE A 57 9.06 6.61 2.93
N VAL A 58 8.99 6.88 1.63
CA VAL A 58 10.12 7.32 0.81
C VAL A 58 9.75 8.56 0.01
N ILE A 59 10.76 9.28 -0.47
CA ILE A 59 10.64 10.36 -1.44
C ILE A 59 11.62 10.11 -2.59
N THR A 60 11.14 10.28 -3.82
CA THR A 60 11.93 10.07 -5.05
C THR A 60 12.14 11.39 -5.77
N ASN A 61 13.40 11.81 -5.88
CA ASN A 61 13.83 12.92 -6.74
C ASN A 61 14.92 12.40 -7.69
N GLU A 62 16.12 12.98 -7.66
CA GLU A 62 17.32 12.40 -8.31
C GLU A 62 17.73 11.08 -7.65
N ASN A 63 17.54 10.97 -6.34
CA ASN A 63 17.77 9.78 -5.52
C ASN A 63 16.49 9.39 -4.79
N VAL A 64 16.42 8.13 -4.35
CA VAL A 64 15.42 7.62 -3.42
C VAL A 64 15.92 7.84 -2.00
N LYS A 65 15.09 8.42 -1.14
CA LYS A 65 15.43 8.69 0.27
C LYS A 65 14.32 8.21 1.21
N LEU A 66 14.69 7.71 2.38
CA LEU A 66 13.75 7.51 3.48
C LEU A 66 13.21 8.86 3.96
N THR A 67 11.92 8.93 4.23
CA THR A 67 11.33 10.07 4.95
C THR A 67 11.50 9.88 6.46
N GLU A 68 11.22 10.91 7.25
CA GLU A 68 11.15 10.78 8.72
C GLU A 68 10.19 9.66 9.14
N LYS A 69 9.04 9.54 8.46
CA LYS A 69 8.07 8.46 8.68
C LYS A 69 8.61 7.09 8.27
N GLY A 70 9.43 7.02 7.21
CA GLY A 70 10.11 5.79 6.81
C GLY A 70 11.10 5.30 7.86
N LEU A 71 11.88 6.23 8.44
CA LEU A 71 12.79 5.94 9.54
C LEU A 71 12.04 5.51 10.81
N GLU A 72 10.96 6.21 11.17
CA GLU A 72 10.07 5.83 12.29
C GLU A 72 9.47 4.44 12.09
N PHE A 73 9.00 4.15 10.86
CA PHE A 73 8.46 2.86 10.48
C PHE A 73 9.48 1.73 10.64
N LEU A 74 10.75 1.95 10.29
CA LEU A 74 11.80 0.94 10.43
C LEU A 74 12.30 0.77 11.87
N GLY A 75 12.51 1.85 12.60
CA GLY A 75 12.98 1.82 13.99
C GLY A 75 11.97 1.24 14.98
N SER A 76 10.71 1.10 14.55
CA SER A 76 9.61 0.61 15.37
C SER A 76 9.55 -0.92 15.45
N GLU A 77 9.16 -1.44 16.62
CA GLU A 77 8.76 -2.84 16.77
C GLU A 77 7.56 -3.20 15.87
N LYS A 78 7.38 -4.49 15.56
CA LYS A 78 6.41 -4.97 14.57
C LYS A 78 4.98 -4.43 14.76
N LYS A 79 4.49 -4.33 16.00
CA LYS A 79 3.15 -3.79 16.30
C LYS A 79 3.08 -2.30 15.95
N SER A 80 4.08 -1.53 16.36
CA SER A 80 4.21 -0.10 16.04
C SER A 80 4.33 0.15 14.53
N ARG A 81 5.01 -0.73 13.78
CA ARG A 81 5.06 -0.64 12.30
C ARG A 81 3.67 -0.73 11.65
N LYS A 82 2.83 -1.66 12.11
CA LYS A 82 1.46 -1.80 11.61
C LYS A 82 0.60 -0.58 11.91
N ASP A 83 0.76 0.00 13.11
CA ASP A 83 0.01 1.19 13.52
C ASP A 83 0.42 2.43 12.71
N ILE A 84 1.71 2.60 12.44
CA ILE A 84 2.22 3.65 11.54
C ILE A 84 1.65 3.44 10.14
N PHE A 85 1.74 2.21 9.61
CA PHE A 85 1.23 1.89 8.28
C PHE A 85 -0.28 2.13 8.17
N TYR A 86 -1.06 1.73 9.18
CA TYR A 86 -2.50 2.00 9.26
C TYR A 86 -2.80 3.50 9.17
N LYS A 87 -2.14 4.33 9.98
CA LYS A 87 -2.34 5.79 9.99
C LYS A 87 -2.05 6.41 8.63
N LEU A 88 -1.04 5.90 7.90
CA LEU A 88 -0.73 6.37 6.56
C LEU A 88 -1.73 5.86 5.52
N LEU A 89 -2.15 4.60 5.65
CA LEU A 89 -3.03 3.94 4.72
C LEU A 89 -4.42 4.58 4.68
N ILE A 90 -4.99 4.95 5.83
CA ILE A 90 -6.35 5.54 5.87
C ILE A 90 -6.45 6.94 5.26
N GLU A 91 -5.31 7.57 4.95
CA GLU A 91 -5.23 8.89 4.30
C GLU A 91 -5.11 8.81 2.77
N ILE A 92 -5.06 7.60 2.20
CA ILE A 92 -4.95 7.38 0.75
C ILE A 92 -6.13 6.60 0.19
N GLU A 93 -6.61 6.99 -1.00
CA GLU A 93 -7.62 6.22 -1.71
C GLU A 93 -7.02 4.94 -2.33
N PRO A 94 -7.77 3.83 -2.39
CA PRO A 94 -9.18 3.69 -2.02
C PRO A 94 -9.43 3.41 -0.51
N PHE A 95 -8.39 3.35 0.30
CA PHE A 95 -8.47 2.88 1.69
C PHE A 95 -9.25 3.84 2.58
N THR A 96 -9.13 5.16 2.38
CA THR A 96 -9.97 6.16 3.06
C THR A 96 -11.46 5.86 2.89
N THR A 97 -11.90 5.61 1.64
CA THR A 97 -13.30 5.31 1.36
C THR A 97 -13.73 3.96 1.93
N LEU A 98 -12.90 2.93 1.81
CA LEU A 98 -13.22 1.60 2.37
C LEU A 98 -13.30 1.65 3.90
N HIS A 99 -12.40 2.36 4.56
CA HIS A 99 -12.41 2.55 6.01
C HIS A 99 -13.73 3.19 6.47
N ARG A 100 -14.09 4.33 5.89
CA ARG A 100 -15.34 5.05 6.23
C ARG A 100 -16.60 4.22 5.97
N ALA A 101 -16.60 3.38 4.94
CA ALA A 101 -17.72 2.49 4.66
C ALA A 101 -17.85 1.38 5.73
N LEU A 102 -16.72 0.81 6.14
CA LEU A 102 -16.65 -0.24 7.17
C LEU A 102 -16.93 0.30 8.57
N GLU A 103 -16.54 1.52 8.91
CA GLU A 103 -16.91 2.15 10.19
C GLU A 103 -18.44 2.24 10.35
N LYS A 104 -19.15 2.54 9.26
CA LYS A 104 -20.62 2.68 9.24
C LYS A 104 -21.36 1.35 9.24
N LYS A 105 -20.93 0.38 8.43
CA LYS A 105 -21.67 -0.88 8.20
C LYS A 105 -21.10 -2.08 8.97
N LYS A 106 -19.90 -1.95 9.57
CA LYS A 106 -19.08 -3.01 10.20
C LYS A 106 -18.62 -4.12 9.27
N ASN A 107 -19.39 -4.42 8.22
CA ASN A 107 -19.03 -5.29 7.13
C ASN A 107 -19.55 -4.77 5.79
N ILE A 108 -18.88 -5.15 4.70
CA ILE A 108 -19.33 -4.88 3.32
C ILE A 108 -18.96 -6.05 2.42
N GLU A 109 -19.81 -6.41 1.47
CA GLU A 109 -19.48 -7.43 0.46
C GLU A 109 -18.34 -6.95 -0.47
N LYS A 110 -17.50 -7.89 -0.92
CA LYS A 110 -16.38 -7.64 -1.86
C LYS A 110 -16.85 -6.89 -3.12
N ALA A 111 -17.96 -7.29 -3.72
CA ALA A 111 -18.49 -6.64 -4.93
C ALA A 111 -18.84 -5.17 -4.66
N THR A 112 -19.47 -4.89 -3.52
CA THR A 112 -19.77 -3.52 -3.07
C THR A 112 -18.49 -2.72 -2.84
N ALA A 113 -17.49 -3.32 -2.19
CA ALA A 113 -16.18 -2.69 -1.95
C ALA A 113 -15.45 -2.36 -3.26
N ILE A 114 -15.43 -3.26 -4.24
CA ILE A 114 -14.87 -3.01 -5.57
C ILE A 114 -15.59 -1.84 -6.26
N ASN A 115 -16.91 -1.76 -6.18
CA ASN A 115 -17.66 -0.63 -6.73
C ASN A 115 -17.28 0.70 -6.07
N LEU A 116 -17.05 0.70 -4.74
CA LEU A 116 -16.53 1.88 -4.04
C LEU A 116 -15.14 2.28 -4.57
N VAL A 117 -14.22 1.31 -4.73
CA VAL A 117 -12.89 1.54 -5.32
C VAL A 117 -13.02 2.18 -6.71
N LYS A 118 -13.82 1.60 -7.61
CA LYS A 118 -14.04 2.12 -8.98
C LYS A 118 -14.67 3.51 -8.99
N SER A 119 -15.49 3.84 -8.00
CA SER A 119 -16.09 5.18 -7.89
C SER A 119 -15.07 6.27 -7.53
N LYS A 120 -14.04 5.92 -6.74
CA LYS A 120 -13.06 6.87 -6.16
C LYS A 120 -11.71 6.91 -6.86
N VAL A 121 -11.27 5.80 -7.43
CA VAL A 121 -10.01 5.70 -8.15
C VAL A 121 -10.30 5.75 -9.64
N GLU A 122 -9.94 6.86 -10.29
CA GLU A 122 -10.25 7.09 -11.70
C GLU A 122 -9.74 5.97 -12.61
N ALA A 123 -8.47 5.57 -12.42
CA ALA A 123 -7.87 4.47 -13.16
C ALA A 123 -8.61 3.13 -12.99
N ALA A 124 -9.33 2.93 -11.88
CA ALA A 124 -10.05 1.70 -11.62
C ALA A 124 -11.35 1.57 -12.43
N ARG A 125 -11.87 2.67 -12.97
CA ARG A 125 -13.11 2.69 -13.77
C ARG A 125 -12.99 1.87 -15.06
N SER A 126 -11.79 1.80 -15.62
CA SER A 126 -11.50 1.08 -16.87
C SER A 126 -10.89 -0.31 -16.65
N TRP A 127 -10.73 -0.75 -15.40
CA TRP A 127 -10.18 -2.08 -15.12
C TRP A 127 -11.08 -3.18 -15.68
N LYS A 128 -10.45 -4.07 -16.47
CA LYS A 128 -11.02 -5.36 -16.83
C LYS A 128 -11.12 -6.25 -15.59
N GLU A 129 -11.84 -7.35 -15.70
CA GLU A 129 -12.05 -8.29 -14.57
C GLU A 129 -10.73 -8.82 -14.01
N SER A 130 -9.79 -9.24 -14.87
CA SER A 130 -8.48 -9.73 -14.43
C SER A 130 -7.67 -8.68 -13.65
N THR A 131 -7.65 -7.44 -14.14
CA THR A 131 -6.99 -6.32 -13.43
C THR A 131 -7.70 -5.98 -12.13
N THR A 132 -9.04 -6.06 -12.11
CA THR A 132 -9.83 -5.84 -10.90
C THR A 132 -9.44 -6.83 -9.81
N GLU A 133 -9.35 -8.12 -10.14
CA GLU A 133 -8.97 -9.17 -9.19
C GLU A 133 -7.53 -9.04 -8.71
N GLU A 134 -6.59 -8.73 -9.62
CA GLU A 134 -5.19 -8.50 -9.28
C GLU A 134 -5.03 -7.33 -8.30
N MET A 135 -5.61 -6.17 -8.65
CA MET A 135 -5.50 -4.97 -7.82
C MET A 135 -6.30 -5.09 -6.52
N TRP A 136 -7.41 -5.83 -6.53
CA TRP A 136 -8.12 -6.19 -5.30
C TRP A 136 -7.23 -7.00 -4.36
N GLY A 137 -6.45 -7.94 -4.88
CA GLY A 137 -5.44 -8.67 -4.12
C GLY A 137 -4.40 -7.76 -3.47
N VAL A 138 -3.96 -6.71 -4.16
CA VAL A 138 -3.05 -5.68 -3.62
C VAL A 138 -3.72 -4.88 -2.50
N ILE A 139 -4.95 -4.41 -2.72
CA ILE A 139 -5.72 -3.65 -1.72
C ILE A 139 -5.91 -4.48 -0.44
N VAL A 140 -6.35 -5.73 -0.57
CA VAL A 140 -6.52 -6.64 0.58
C VAL A 140 -5.19 -6.88 1.28
N ASN A 141 -4.10 -7.08 0.53
CA ASN A 141 -2.78 -7.30 1.12
C ASN A 141 -2.30 -6.12 1.99
N TRP A 142 -2.53 -4.88 1.54
CA TRP A 142 -2.16 -3.69 2.32
C TRP A 142 -3.06 -3.52 3.54
N ALA A 143 -4.37 -3.70 3.36
CA ALA A 143 -5.35 -3.55 4.43
C ALA A 143 -5.18 -4.60 5.54
N GLU A 144 -4.89 -5.85 5.20
CA GLU A 144 -4.65 -6.92 6.18
C GLU A 144 -3.34 -6.67 6.95
N TYR A 145 -2.30 -6.17 6.31
CA TYR A 145 -1.05 -5.81 7.01
C TYR A 145 -1.28 -4.69 8.02
N ALA A 146 -2.05 -3.67 7.64
CA ALA A 146 -2.39 -2.53 8.47
C ALA A 146 -3.38 -2.86 9.60
N ASP A 147 -3.92 -4.09 9.64
CA ASP A 147 -5.08 -4.45 10.44
C ASP A 147 -6.25 -3.46 10.21
N LEU A 148 -6.43 -2.97 8.97
CA LEU A 148 -7.53 -2.07 8.58
C LEU A 148 -8.85 -2.86 8.46
N PHE A 149 -8.81 -3.91 7.65
CA PHE A 149 -9.89 -4.87 7.48
C PHE A 149 -9.34 -6.24 7.09
N LYS A 150 -10.17 -7.27 7.24
CA LYS A 150 -9.91 -8.64 6.78
C LYS A 150 -10.97 -9.06 5.77
N LEU A 151 -10.57 -9.83 4.77
CA LEU A 151 -11.50 -10.45 3.82
C LEU A 151 -11.82 -11.87 4.28
N ASP A 152 -13.07 -12.13 4.64
CA ASP A 152 -13.56 -13.50 4.72
C ASP A 152 -13.75 -14.05 3.30
N ARG A 153 -12.88 -14.97 2.91
CA ARG A 153 -12.86 -15.58 1.57
C ARG A 153 -13.99 -16.58 1.36
N LYS A 154 -14.61 -17.11 2.41
CA LYS A 154 -15.75 -18.03 2.30
C LYS A 154 -17.02 -17.25 1.95
N THR A 155 -17.21 -16.10 2.59
CA THR A 155 -18.40 -15.26 2.44
C THR A 155 -18.19 -14.07 1.50
N ASN A 156 -16.97 -13.86 0.99
CA ASN A 156 -16.57 -12.68 0.20
C ASN A 156 -16.95 -11.36 0.88
N THR A 157 -16.78 -11.28 2.20
CA THR A 157 -17.18 -10.13 3.00
C THR A 157 -15.98 -9.52 3.72
N LEU A 158 -15.85 -8.20 3.67
CA LEU A 158 -14.86 -7.46 4.43
C LEU A 158 -15.40 -7.18 5.81
N HIS A 159 -14.55 -7.32 6.82
CA HIS A 159 -14.84 -6.97 8.21
C HIS A 159 -13.78 -6.03 8.74
N ILE A 160 -14.19 -5.00 9.48
CA ILE A 160 -13.24 -4.13 10.19
C ILE A 160 -12.38 -4.99 11.14
N SER A 161 -11.07 -4.74 11.14
CA SER A 161 -10.11 -5.54 11.91
C SER A 161 -9.77 -4.91 13.27
N ARG A 162 -9.97 -3.60 13.41
CA ARG A 162 -9.78 -2.86 14.67
C ARG A 162 -11.14 -2.54 15.28
N ASP A 163 -11.29 -2.86 16.57
CA ASP A 163 -12.31 -2.25 17.40
C ASP A 163 -11.82 -0.83 17.72
N LEU A 164 -12.47 0.17 17.12
CA LEU A 164 -12.23 1.59 17.40
C LEU A 164 -12.94 2.02 18.67
#